data_AF-A0A7W4ED67-F1
#
_entry.id   AF-A0A7W4ED67-F1
#
_cell.length_a   1.000
_cell.length_b   1.000
_cell.length_c   1.000
_cell.angle_alpha   90.00
_cell.angle_beta   90.00
_cell.angle_gamma   90.00
#
_symmetry.space_group_name_H-M   'P 1'
#
loop_
_entity.id
_entity.type
_entity.pdbx_description
1 polymer ?
#
loop_
_entity_poly.entity_id
_entity_poly.type
_entity_poly.pdbx_seq_one_letter_code
_entity_poly.pdbx_strand_id
1 'polypeptide(L)'
;MSRALYRTYRSRSLDEIVGQSHITRILQRAIASGHIAHAYLLTGPRGVGKTSIARILAHEINGLPYTDESTHLDIIEIDAASNNSVEDIRDLRDKVQIAPTSSPKKIYIIDEVHMLSKSAFNALLKTLEEPPEHVVFILATTDTDKLPATILSRVQRFNFRAISPRDAAKHLAFIAKQEKIAITPDALELIAEQGKGSFRDSISLLDQLRSLSDETIDRAMVAEVLGLAQDELVEGLLAAYATADIGHAAQLIDEAEAAGTPAELLAEQLLGIARQRVVEDAALLPLLDKLLAVPRAGWPRIALLTALASRAAPPVAAPHRQSSSATVSEPVAPYTHSPAAPSPQASPVAPSSDPHRQETNGAAASSAGQSGTPSASATDHTPAKQPSVSTANDETPAASSMPIDFPWEQFLDAVGAVGARTYLTKAGHAFDGQTLTIYAGKKFAKMQIDRALPTLSAALNRLGITAEIAVLATSKPPKDRQKAAILAMMGGGEEITIDG
;
A
#
# COMPACT_ATOMS: atom_id res chain seq x y z
N MET A 1 -28.25 6.02 -12.17
CA MET A 1 -27.71 6.31 -10.83
C MET A 1 -27.14 7.73 -10.85
N SER A 2 -27.45 8.55 -9.84
CA SER A 2 -26.83 9.87 -9.69
C SER A 2 -25.32 9.71 -9.49
N ARG A 3 -24.52 10.62 -10.07
CA ARG A 3 -23.06 10.63 -9.92
C ARG A 3 -22.71 11.07 -8.49
N ALA A 4 -21.79 10.36 -7.84
CA ALA A 4 -21.34 10.69 -6.49
C ALA A 4 -20.81 12.13 -6.39
N LEU A 5 -21.13 12.83 -5.30
CA LEU A 5 -20.86 14.27 -5.15
C LEU A 5 -19.38 14.63 -5.30
N TYR A 6 -18.48 13.82 -4.73
CA TYR A 6 -17.04 14.08 -4.81
C TYR A 6 -16.50 14.02 -6.24
N ARG A 7 -17.22 13.40 -7.18
CA ARG A 7 -16.90 13.39 -8.61
C ARG A 7 -17.55 14.54 -9.36
N THR A 8 -18.73 14.99 -8.92
CA THR A 8 -19.48 16.09 -9.55
C THR A 8 -18.86 17.45 -9.21
N TYR A 9 -18.43 17.62 -7.96
CA TYR A 9 -17.83 18.85 -7.44
C TYR A 9 -16.30 18.81 -7.45
N ARG A 10 -15.70 18.00 -8.32
CA ARG A 10 -14.26 17.99 -8.49
C ARG A 10 -13.83 19.30 -9.18
N SER A 11 -12.86 20.00 -8.58
CA SER A 11 -12.31 21.25 -9.14
C SER A 11 -11.87 21.08 -10.59
N ARG A 12 -12.16 22.07 -11.42
CA ARG A 12 -11.86 22.10 -12.86
C ARG A 12 -10.76 23.07 -13.26
N SER A 13 -10.40 23.98 -12.36
CA SER A 13 -9.35 24.98 -12.55
C SER A 13 -8.49 25.10 -11.31
N LEU A 14 -7.29 25.67 -11.44
CA LEU A 14 -6.40 25.89 -10.28
C LEU A 14 -6.98 26.90 -9.28
N ASP A 15 -7.89 27.76 -9.71
CA ASP A 15 -8.57 28.76 -8.87
C ASP A 15 -9.68 28.15 -8.00
N GLU A 16 -10.28 27.04 -8.43
CA GLU A 16 -11.30 26.30 -7.69
C GLU A 16 -10.72 25.40 -6.59
N ILE A 17 -9.39 25.25 -6.52
CA ILE A 17 -8.74 24.41 -5.53
C ILE A 17 -8.75 25.10 -4.17
N VAL A 18 -9.46 24.51 -3.22
CA VAL A 18 -9.58 25.03 -1.86
C VAL A 18 -8.41 24.58 -0.98
N GLY A 19 -7.86 25.49 -0.17
CA GLY A 19 -6.90 25.16 0.88
C GLY A 19 -5.45 24.88 0.44
N GLN A 20 -5.12 24.99 -0.86
CA GLN A 20 -3.78 24.71 -1.39
C GLN A 20 -3.16 25.91 -2.15
N SER A 21 -3.45 27.14 -1.72
CA SER A 21 -3.03 28.37 -2.41
C SER A 21 -1.52 28.54 -2.57
N HIS A 22 -0.72 27.94 -1.68
CA HIS A 22 0.74 27.91 -1.78
C HIS A 22 1.25 27.08 -2.96
N ILE A 23 0.49 26.08 -3.40
CA ILE A 23 0.82 25.24 -4.57
C ILE A 23 0.26 25.87 -5.84
N THR A 24 -1.03 26.19 -5.85
CA THR A 24 -1.73 26.64 -7.07
C THR A 24 -1.11 27.91 -7.63
N ARG A 25 -0.73 28.87 -6.77
CA ARG A 25 -0.04 30.10 -7.18
C ARG A 25 1.31 29.85 -7.87
N ILE A 26 2.06 28.86 -7.41
CA ILE A 26 3.36 28.52 -8.01
C ILE A 26 3.14 27.85 -9.37
N LEU A 27 2.21 26.90 -9.45
CA LEU A 27 1.87 26.22 -10.71
C LEU A 27 1.35 27.20 -11.76
N GLN A 28 0.42 28.10 -11.39
CA GLN A 28 -0.10 29.13 -12.29
C GLN A 28 1.02 30.01 -12.88
N ARG A 29 1.99 30.41 -12.06
CA ARG A 29 3.15 31.19 -12.51
C ARG A 29 4.08 30.40 -13.43
N ALA A 30 4.33 29.13 -13.11
CA ALA A 30 5.15 28.25 -13.94
C ALA A 30 4.52 28.07 -15.33
N ILE A 31 3.21 27.84 -15.39
CA ILE A 31 2.43 27.74 -16.64
C ILE A 31 2.50 29.06 -17.42
N ALA A 32 2.18 30.19 -16.79
CA ALA A 32 2.15 31.50 -17.45
C ALA A 32 3.52 31.93 -17.99
N SER A 33 4.61 31.49 -17.37
CA SER A 33 5.98 31.80 -17.79
C SER A 33 6.59 30.75 -18.72
N GLY A 34 5.88 29.67 -19.04
CA GLY A 34 6.39 28.55 -19.86
C GLY A 34 7.48 27.70 -19.20
N HIS A 35 7.76 27.90 -17.91
CA HIS A 35 8.79 27.15 -17.16
C HIS A 35 8.20 25.85 -16.61
N ILE A 36 7.91 24.90 -17.51
CA ILE A 36 7.37 23.59 -17.16
C ILE A 36 8.51 22.62 -16.82
N ALA A 37 8.49 22.04 -15.62
CA ALA A 37 9.41 20.97 -15.25
C ALA A 37 9.08 19.68 -16.00
N HIS A 38 10.09 18.86 -16.26
CA HIS A 38 9.92 17.53 -16.87
C HIS A 38 9.21 16.54 -15.93
N ALA A 39 9.26 16.76 -14.62
CA ALA A 39 8.60 15.90 -13.64
C ALA A 39 8.15 16.67 -12.39
N TYR A 40 6.91 16.42 -11.97
CA TYR A 40 6.27 16.95 -10.78
C TYR A 40 5.95 15.82 -9.80
N LEU A 41 6.14 16.06 -8.50
CA LEU A 41 5.71 15.15 -7.44
C LEU A 41 4.70 15.85 -6.53
N LEU A 42 3.45 15.41 -6.58
CA LEU A 42 2.36 15.84 -5.71
C LEU A 42 2.27 14.88 -4.52
N THR A 43 2.56 15.35 -3.32
CA THR A 43 2.52 14.49 -2.13
C THR A 43 1.73 15.10 -0.98
N GLY A 44 1.09 14.26 -0.18
CA GLY A 44 0.33 14.65 1.00
C GLY A 44 -0.81 13.69 1.27
N PRO A 45 -1.64 13.97 2.30
CA PRO A 45 -2.71 13.08 2.73
C PRO A 45 -3.69 12.71 1.60
N ARG A 46 -4.42 11.61 1.75
CA ARG A 46 -5.44 11.23 0.76
C ARG A 46 -6.57 12.27 0.70
N GLY A 47 -7.21 12.39 -0.46
CA GLY A 47 -8.41 13.23 -0.62
C GLY A 47 -8.21 14.75 -0.50
N VAL A 48 -6.97 15.24 -0.48
CA VAL A 48 -6.64 16.69 -0.46
C VAL A 48 -6.59 17.35 -1.85
N GLY A 49 -6.90 16.63 -2.92
CA GLY A 49 -6.95 17.15 -4.29
C GLY A 49 -5.73 16.92 -5.18
N LYS A 50 -4.81 16.01 -4.81
CA LYS A 50 -3.60 15.68 -5.61
C LYS A 50 -3.93 15.30 -7.05
N THR A 51 -4.76 14.28 -7.25
CA THR A 51 -5.18 13.80 -8.58
C THR A 51 -5.95 14.87 -9.36
N SER A 52 -6.75 15.70 -8.67
CA SER A 52 -7.45 16.83 -9.30
C SER A 52 -6.45 17.85 -9.87
N ILE A 53 -5.47 18.28 -9.06
CA ILE A 53 -4.42 19.20 -9.53
C ILE A 53 -3.59 18.56 -10.65
N ALA A 54 -3.28 17.27 -10.57
CA ALA A 54 -2.53 16.59 -11.63
C ALA A 54 -3.25 16.69 -12.98
N ARG A 55 -4.56 16.43 -13.00
CA ARG A 55 -5.38 16.51 -14.21
C ARG A 55 -5.49 17.94 -14.72
N ILE A 56 -5.77 18.90 -13.84
CA ILE A 56 -5.84 20.32 -14.22
C ILE A 56 -4.51 20.77 -14.82
N LEU A 57 -3.39 20.49 -14.14
CA LEU A 57 -2.05 20.83 -14.60
C LEU A 57 -1.75 20.22 -15.98
N ALA A 58 -2.14 18.97 -16.22
CA ALA A 58 -1.95 18.33 -17.52
C ALA A 58 -2.69 19.06 -18.66
N HIS A 59 -3.92 19.48 -18.41
CA HIS A 59 -4.72 20.20 -19.40
C HIS A 59 -4.17 21.61 -19.62
N GLU A 60 -3.81 22.32 -18.55
CA GLU A 60 -3.21 23.67 -18.62
C GLU A 60 -1.87 23.68 -19.38
N ILE A 61 -0.99 22.69 -19.15
CA ILE A 61 0.28 22.56 -19.88
C ILE A 61 0.06 22.43 -21.39
N ASN A 62 -1.00 21.72 -21.79
CA ASN A 62 -1.32 21.50 -23.19
C ASN A 62 -2.27 22.56 -23.78
N GLY A 63 -2.70 23.56 -22.99
CA GLY A 63 -3.68 24.56 -23.42
C GLY A 63 -5.05 23.96 -23.77
N LEU A 64 -5.40 22.83 -23.16
CA LEU A 64 -6.64 22.10 -23.39
C LEU A 64 -7.70 22.48 -22.34
N PRO A 65 -8.99 22.55 -22.71
CA PRO A 65 -10.05 22.67 -21.72
C PRO A 65 -10.16 21.36 -20.92
N TYR A 66 -10.25 21.46 -19.59
CA TYR A 66 -10.53 20.31 -18.74
C TYR A 66 -12.04 20.14 -18.54
N THR A 67 -12.59 19.03 -19.03
CA THR A 67 -13.98 18.63 -18.79
C THR A 67 -13.99 17.21 -18.20
N ASP A 68 -15.06 16.85 -17.49
CA ASP A 68 -15.12 15.53 -16.83
C ASP A 68 -15.06 14.33 -17.81
N GLU A 69 -15.24 14.57 -19.11
CA GLU A 69 -15.20 13.58 -20.19
C GLU A 69 -13.97 13.73 -21.10
N SER A 70 -13.06 14.69 -20.82
CA SER A 70 -11.86 14.92 -21.64
C SER A 70 -10.80 13.85 -21.40
N THR A 71 -10.99 12.68 -22.00
CA THR A 71 -9.89 11.74 -22.25
C THR A 71 -9.11 12.22 -23.46
N HIS A 72 -7.82 12.53 -23.27
CA HIS A 72 -6.95 12.98 -24.35
C HIS A 72 -5.84 11.96 -24.58
N LEU A 73 -5.55 11.62 -25.84
CA LEU A 73 -4.58 10.56 -26.18
C LEU A 73 -3.17 10.85 -25.65
N ASP A 74 -2.81 12.13 -25.57
CA ASP A 74 -1.53 12.60 -25.03
C ASP A 74 -1.53 12.85 -23.51
N ILE A 75 -2.63 12.56 -22.80
CA ILE A 75 -2.70 12.58 -21.33
C ILE A 75 -3.00 11.16 -20.85
N ILE A 76 -1.98 10.50 -20.32
CA ILE A 76 -2.03 9.09 -19.94
C ILE A 76 -2.04 9.02 -18.42
N GLU A 77 -3.16 8.53 -17.85
CA GLU A 77 -3.32 8.33 -16.42
C GLU A 77 -3.13 6.85 -16.06
N ILE A 78 -2.26 6.58 -15.11
CA ILE A 78 -1.91 5.24 -14.63
C ILE A 78 -2.05 5.22 -13.12
N ASP A 79 -2.85 4.28 -12.64
CA ASP A 79 -2.90 3.94 -11.23
C ASP A 79 -1.83 2.90 -10.92
N ALA A 80 -0.79 3.30 -10.18
CA ALA A 80 0.30 2.42 -9.81
C ALA A 80 -0.14 1.30 -8.86
N ALA A 81 -1.29 1.39 -8.19
CA ALA A 81 -1.79 0.29 -7.36
C ALA A 81 -2.20 -0.93 -8.22
N SER A 82 -2.68 -0.69 -9.44
CA SER A 82 -3.10 -1.72 -10.39
C SER A 82 -2.06 -2.04 -11.48
N ASN A 83 -1.09 -1.15 -11.71
CA ASN A 83 -0.05 -1.26 -12.74
C ASN A 83 1.35 -1.14 -12.12
N ASN A 84 1.67 -1.98 -11.12
CA ASN A 84 2.92 -1.92 -10.35
C ASN A 84 4.07 -2.78 -10.87
N SER A 85 3.85 -3.55 -11.94
CA SER A 85 4.84 -4.49 -12.45
C SER A 85 5.96 -3.78 -13.23
N VAL A 86 7.07 -4.48 -13.43
CA VAL A 86 8.21 -3.94 -14.20
C VAL A 86 7.86 -3.86 -15.68
N GLU A 87 7.09 -4.85 -16.14
CA GLU A 87 6.61 -4.98 -17.50
C GLU A 87 5.73 -3.77 -17.85
N ASP A 88 4.78 -3.39 -17.00
CA ASP A 88 3.92 -2.22 -17.23
C ASP A 88 4.74 -0.93 -17.40
N ILE A 89 5.77 -0.73 -16.57
CA ILE A 89 6.62 0.46 -16.63
C ILE A 89 7.61 0.39 -17.81
N ARG A 90 8.06 -0.79 -18.22
CA ARG A 90 8.86 -0.94 -19.45
C ARG A 90 8.04 -0.57 -20.68
N ASP A 91 6.80 -1.05 -20.77
CA ASP A 91 5.88 -0.71 -21.84
C ASP A 91 5.59 0.79 -21.86
N LEU A 92 5.42 1.40 -20.68
CA LEU A 92 5.32 2.86 -20.57
C LEU A 92 6.57 3.55 -21.10
N ARG A 93 7.76 3.15 -20.66
CA ARG A 93 9.03 3.77 -21.05
C ARG A 93 9.21 3.73 -22.57
N ASP A 94 8.85 2.64 -23.20
CA ASP A 94 8.97 2.49 -24.65
C ASP A 94 7.97 3.42 -25.37
N LYS A 95 6.76 3.60 -24.82
CA LYS A 95 5.75 4.57 -25.32
C LYS A 95 6.13 6.04 -25.08
N VAL A 96 6.95 6.32 -24.07
CA VAL A 96 7.40 7.69 -23.72
C VAL A 96 8.27 8.28 -24.84
N GLN A 97 9.03 7.45 -25.55
CA GLN A 97 9.87 7.88 -26.67
C GLN A 97 9.06 8.33 -27.90
N ILE A 98 7.79 7.96 -27.98
CA ILE A 98 6.90 8.33 -29.08
C ILE A 98 6.40 9.76 -28.87
N ALA A 99 6.58 10.60 -29.90
CA ALA A 99 6.12 11.99 -29.92
C ALA A 99 4.60 12.11 -29.63
N PRO A 100 4.12 13.28 -29.16
CA PRO A 100 2.70 13.52 -28.96
C PRO A 100 1.91 13.47 -30.27
N THR A 101 0.63 13.13 -30.20
CA THR A 101 -0.26 12.97 -31.35
C THR A 101 -0.81 14.30 -31.83
N SER A 102 -1.30 15.13 -30.91
CA SER A 102 -2.00 16.38 -31.22
C SER A 102 -1.73 17.50 -30.21
N SER A 103 -1.15 17.19 -29.05
CA SER A 103 -0.81 18.18 -28.01
C SER A 103 0.67 18.59 -28.04
N PRO A 104 1.02 19.76 -27.46
CA PRO A 104 2.41 20.19 -27.33
C PRO A 104 3.28 19.22 -26.50
N LYS A 105 2.70 18.61 -25.46
CA LYS A 105 3.38 17.67 -24.57
C LYS A 105 2.56 16.39 -24.40
N LYS A 106 3.27 15.29 -24.19
CA LYS A 106 2.74 14.00 -23.75
C LYS A 106 2.91 13.87 -22.24
N ILE A 107 1.80 13.78 -21.52
CA ILE A 107 1.76 13.89 -20.07
C ILE A 107 1.40 12.56 -19.46
N TYR A 108 2.21 12.10 -18.50
CA TYR A 108 2.00 10.86 -17.76
C TYR A 108 1.65 11.19 -16.31
N ILE A 109 0.41 10.93 -15.93
CA ILE A 109 -0.05 11.04 -14.54
C ILE A 109 0.06 9.65 -13.91
N ILE A 110 0.91 9.50 -12.90
CA ILE A 110 1.07 8.24 -12.16
C ILE A 110 0.56 8.44 -10.73
N ASP A 111 -0.64 7.95 -10.45
CA ASP A 111 -1.25 8.04 -9.11
C ASP A 111 -0.79 6.90 -8.21
N GLU A 112 -0.74 7.18 -6.91
CA GLU A 112 -0.18 6.32 -5.86
C GLU A 112 1.18 5.69 -6.23
N VAL A 113 2.09 6.49 -6.80
CA VAL A 113 3.38 6.02 -7.35
C VAL A 113 4.23 5.20 -6.35
N HIS A 114 4.04 5.39 -5.05
CA HIS A 114 4.69 4.59 -4.01
C HIS A 114 4.32 3.10 -4.02
N MET A 115 3.26 2.73 -4.75
CA MET A 115 2.81 1.34 -4.93
C MET A 115 3.58 0.59 -6.01
N LEU A 116 4.43 1.28 -6.80
CA LEU A 116 5.29 0.62 -7.79
C LEU A 116 6.28 -0.34 -7.12
N SER A 117 6.55 -1.46 -7.77
CA SER A 117 7.62 -2.36 -7.34
C SER A 117 8.99 -1.68 -7.45
N LYS A 118 9.97 -2.12 -6.64
CA LYS A 118 11.35 -1.58 -6.68
C LYS A 118 11.96 -1.65 -8.09
N SER A 119 11.70 -2.75 -8.79
CA SER A 119 12.18 -2.96 -10.15
C SER A 119 11.45 -2.07 -11.17
N ALA A 120 10.17 -1.76 -10.96
CA ALA A 120 9.44 -0.79 -11.75
C ALA A 120 9.99 0.64 -11.56
N PHE A 121 10.33 1.03 -10.32
CA PHE A 121 11.03 2.30 -10.06
C PHE A 121 12.35 2.42 -10.84
N ASN A 122 13.17 1.37 -10.83
CA ASN A 122 14.44 1.37 -11.55
C ASN A 122 14.25 1.49 -13.06
N ALA A 123 13.17 0.92 -13.61
CA ALA A 123 12.83 1.06 -15.03
C ALA A 123 12.43 2.50 -15.40
N LEU A 124 11.80 3.23 -14.48
CA LEU A 124 11.40 4.63 -14.66
C LEU A 124 12.58 5.61 -14.51
N LEU A 125 13.60 5.28 -13.71
CA LEU A 125 14.72 6.18 -13.41
C LEU A 125 15.43 6.70 -14.66
N LYS A 126 15.71 5.85 -15.64
CA LYS A 126 16.39 6.25 -16.87
C LYS A 126 15.61 7.34 -17.62
N THR A 127 14.28 7.23 -17.62
CA THR A 127 13.38 8.18 -18.28
C THR A 127 13.25 9.49 -17.52
N LEU A 128 13.37 9.47 -16.18
CA LEU A 128 13.39 10.68 -15.37
C LEU A 128 14.76 11.38 -15.37
N GLU A 129 15.84 10.63 -15.64
CA GLU A 129 17.19 11.17 -15.80
C GLU A 129 17.37 11.89 -17.14
N GLU A 130 16.90 11.27 -18.22
CA GLU A 130 17.02 11.77 -19.58
C GLU A 130 15.62 11.83 -20.23
N PRO A 131 14.71 12.70 -19.74
CA PRO A 131 13.36 12.79 -20.27
C PRO A 131 13.37 13.40 -21.67
N PRO A 132 12.61 12.84 -22.63
CA PRO A 132 12.38 13.50 -23.91
C PRO A 132 11.74 14.88 -23.69
N GLU A 133 12.11 15.88 -24.49
CA GLU A 133 11.61 17.26 -24.31
C GLU A 133 10.09 17.37 -24.40
N HIS A 134 9.43 16.48 -25.14
CA HIS A 134 7.97 16.45 -25.30
C HIS A 134 7.23 15.79 -24.13
N VAL A 135 7.93 15.30 -23.10
CA VAL A 135 7.33 14.49 -22.02
C VAL A 135 7.28 15.26 -20.71
N VAL A 136 6.15 15.13 -20.00
CA VAL A 136 6.00 15.62 -18.62
C VAL A 136 5.43 14.52 -17.75
N PHE A 137 6.09 14.24 -16.62
CA PHE A 137 5.58 13.33 -15.59
C PHE A 137 4.90 14.10 -14.46
N ILE A 138 3.75 13.62 -14.01
CA ILE A 138 3.06 14.10 -12.81
C ILE A 138 2.83 12.90 -11.91
N LEU A 139 3.67 12.77 -10.89
CA LEU A 139 3.61 11.69 -9.91
C LEU A 139 2.77 12.14 -8.71
N ALA A 140 1.85 11.30 -8.24
CA ALA A 140 1.09 11.55 -7.03
C ALA A 140 1.30 10.44 -6.00
N THR A 141 1.49 10.79 -4.73
CA THR A 141 1.64 9.81 -3.64
C THR A 141 1.05 10.29 -2.32
N THR A 142 0.48 9.36 -1.57
CA THR A 142 0.13 9.55 -0.14
C THR A 142 1.32 9.36 0.80
N ASP A 143 2.35 8.64 0.37
CA ASP A 143 3.51 8.26 1.17
C ASP A 143 4.80 8.64 0.43
N THR A 144 5.51 9.67 0.91
CA THR A 144 6.79 10.09 0.29
C THR A 144 7.93 9.19 0.70
N ASP A 145 7.89 8.62 1.91
CA ASP A 145 9.04 7.94 2.52
C ASP A 145 9.32 6.59 1.83
N LYS A 146 8.30 6.04 1.18
CA LYS A 146 8.43 4.87 0.30
C LYS A 146 9.10 5.18 -1.05
N LEU A 147 9.28 6.44 -1.42
CA LEU A 147 9.92 6.79 -2.68
C LEU A 147 11.45 6.79 -2.55
N PRO A 148 12.18 6.19 -3.51
CA PRO A 148 13.64 6.27 -3.54
C PRO A 148 14.13 7.72 -3.62
N ALA A 149 15.20 8.04 -2.89
CA ALA A 149 15.85 9.36 -2.92
C ALA A 149 16.30 9.77 -4.34
N THR A 150 16.60 8.77 -5.20
CA THR A 150 16.96 8.97 -6.61
C THR A 150 15.82 9.54 -7.45
N ILE A 151 14.56 9.26 -7.10
CA ILE A 151 13.40 9.89 -7.73
C ILE A 151 13.22 11.30 -7.17
N LEU A 152 13.29 11.45 -5.85
CA LEU A 152 13.07 12.73 -5.17
C LEU A 152 14.04 13.82 -5.63
N SER A 153 15.27 13.46 -6.03
CA SER A 153 16.26 14.41 -6.55
C SER A 153 15.98 14.91 -7.97
N ARG A 154 15.01 14.33 -8.68
CA ARG A 154 14.72 14.59 -10.11
C ARG A 154 13.33 15.15 -10.36
N VAL A 155 12.58 15.44 -9.30
CA VAL A 155 11.20 15.92 -9.41
C VAL A 155 11.03 17.26 -8.70
N GLN A 156 10.18 18.11 -9.25
CA GLN A 156 9.71 19.29 -8.53
C GLN A 156 8.61 18.88 -7.55
N ARG A 157 8.91 18.92 -6.26
CA ARG A 157 8.03 18.45 -5.20
C ARG A 157 7.07 19.52 -4.70
N PHE A 158 5.80 19.15 -4.57
CA PHE A 158 4.72 19.95 -3.99
C PHE A 158 4.05 19.20 -2.84
N ASN A 159 4.12 19.78 -1.64
CA ASN A 159 3.56 19.21 -0.42
C ASN A 159 2.17 19.79 -0.12
N PHE A 160 1.16 18.96 -0.28
CA PHE A 160 -0.22 19.25 0.04
C PHE A 160 -0.44 19.14 1.54
N ARG A 161 -1.26 20.04 2.06
CA ARG A 161 -1.62 20.07 3.48
C ARG A 161 -2.96 19.38 3.70
N ALA A 162 -3.15 18.83 4.89
CA ALA A 162 -4.48 18.44 5.34
C ALA A 162 -5.38 19.69 5.34
N ILE A 163 -6.65 19.50 4.99
CA ILE A 163 -7.61 20.59 4.88
C ILE A 163 -8.09 20.98 6.27
N SER A 164 -8.22 22.28 6.51
CA SER A 164 -8.76 22.76 7.77
C SER A 164 -10.26 22.39 7.88
N PRO A 165 -10.78 21.99 9.06
CA PRO A 165 -12.21 21.71 9.23
C PRO A 165 -13.09 22.89 8.78
N ARG A 166 -12.63 24.13 9.02
CA ARG A 166 -13.31 25.34 8.57
C ARG A 166 -13.44 25.43 7.05
N ASP A 167 -12.39 25.13 6.30
CA ASP A 167 -12.43 25.19 4.83
C ASP A 167 -13.22 24.02 4.24
N ALA A 168 -13.15 22.85 4.87
CA ALA A 168 -14.01 21.72 4.55
C ALA A 168 -15.50 22.06 4.76
N ALA A 169 -15.88 22.58 5.94
CA ALA A 169 -17.26 22.96 6.25
C ALA A 169 -17.81 24.03 5.28
N LYS A 170 -17.00 25.05 4.93
CA LYS A 170 -17.38 26.05 3.91
C LYS A 170 -17.64 25.42 2.54
N HIS A 171 -16.81 24.47 2.13
CA HIS A 171 -16.98 23.80 0.84
C HIS A 171 -18.19 22.87 0.85
N LEU A 172 -18.43 22.15 1.95
CA LEU A 172 -19.63 21.34 2.14
C LEU A 172 -20.90 22.21 2.12
N ALA A 173 -20.89 23.39 2.75
CA ALA A 173 -22.00 24.34 2.71
C ALA A 173 -22.32 24.80 1.28
N PHE A 174 -21.29 25.05 0.46
CA PHE A 174 -21.45 25.37 -0.95
C PHE A 174 -22.13 24.21 -1.71
N ILE A 175 -21.67 22.97 -1.52
CA ILE A 175 -22.25 21.78 -2.15
C ILE A 175 -23.70 21.58 -1.70
N ALA A 176 -23.96 21.65 -0.39
CA ALA A 176 -25.30 21.50 0.18
C ALA A 176 -26.29 22.51 -0.41
N LYS A 177 -25.88 23.76 -0.61
CA LYS A 177 -26.70 24.79 -1.26
C LYS A 177 -27.01 24.47 -2.72
N GLN A 178 -26.04 23.96 -3.48
CA GLN A 178 -26.23 23.61 -4.89
C GLN A 178 -27.13 22.39 -5.07
N GLU A 179 -26.95 21.38 -4.21
CA GLU A 179 -27.74 20.15 -4.21
C GLU A 179 -29.09 20.29 -3.47
N LYS A 180 -29.36 21.47 -2.89
CA LYS A 180 -30.56 21.77 -2.08
C LYS A 180 -30.75 20.82 -0.90
N ILE A 181 -29.66 20.45 -0.24
CA ILE A 181 -29.65 19.61 0.96
C ILE A 181 -29.98 20.49 2.17
N ALA A 182 -31.04 20.14 2.91
CA ALA A 182 -31.35 20.79 4.18
C ALA A 182 -30.39 20.26 5.25
N ILE A 183 -29.42 21.07 5.65
CA ILE A 183 -28.41 20.71 6.65
C ILE A 183 -28.02 21.93 7.48
N THR A 184 -27.80 21.71 8.77
CA THR A 184 -27.42 22.73 9.74
C THR A 184 -25.90 23.03 9.73
N PRO A 185 -25.45 24.24 10.13
CA PRO A 185 -24.02 24.59 10.14
C PRO A 185 -23.16 23.70 11.05
N ASP A 186 -23.66 23.34 12.23
CA ASP A 186 -23.02 22.47 13.21
C ASP A 186 -22.90 21.01 12.74
N ALA A 187 -23.86 20.54 11.94
CA ALA A 187 -23.73 19.25 11.24
C ALA A 187 -22.60 19.28 10.19
N LEU A 188 -22.48 20.37 9.42
CA LEU A 188 -21.40 20.53 8.42
C LEU A 188 -20.02 20.57 9.08
N GLU A 189 -19.91 21.22 10.24
CA GLU A 189 -18.68 21.23 11.04
C GLU A 189 -18.33 19.82 11.53
N LEU A 190 -19.30 19.06 12.05
CA LEU A 190 -19.07 17.68 12.47
C LEU A 190 -18.61 16.79 11.30
N ILE A 191 -19.25 16.89 10.13
CA ILE A 191 -18.83 16.14 8.93
C ILE A 191 -17.41 16.54 8.50
N ALA A 192 -17.06 17.83 8.61
CA ALA A 192 -15.73 18.32 8.27
C ALA A 192 -14.65 17.78 9.23
N GLU A 193 -14.94 17.71 10.53
CA GLU A 193 -14.07 17.11 11.55
C GLU A 193 -13.87 15.62 11.29
N GLN A 194 -14.94 14.89 11.01
CA GLN A 194 -14.93 13.45 10.76
C GLN A 194 -14.29 13.08 9.42
N GLY A 195 -14.23 14.03 8.48
CA GLY A 195 -13.44 13.89 7.26
C GLY A 195 -11.92 13.90 7.46
N LYS A 196 -11.42 14.14 8.70
CA LYS A 196 -10.01 14.05 9.09
C LYS A 196 -9.05 14.78 8.12
N GLY A 197 -9.48 15.93 7.61
CA GLY A 197 -8.72 16.78 6.69
C GLY A 197 -8.71 16.35 5.22
N SER A 198 -9.67 15.52 4.78
CA SER A 198 -9.87 15.04 3.40
C SER A 198 -11.19 15.58 2.82
N PHE A 199 -11.13 16.34 1.71
CA PHE A 199 -12.36 16.78 1.01
C PHE A 199 -13.15 15.59 0.51
N ARG A 200 -12.46 14.58 -0.04
CA ARG A 200 -13.12 13.39 -0.57
C ARG A 200 -13.94 12.69 0.52
N ASP A 201 -13.35 12.49 1.69
CA ASP A 201 -14.00 11.76 2.78
C ASP A 201 -15.16 12.59 3.34
N SER A 202 -14.97 13.90 3.58
CA SER A 202 -16.06 14.81 3.98
C SER A 202 -17.23 14.87 2.99
N ILE A 203 -16.96 14.97 1.69
CA ILE A 203 -18.02 15.03 0.66
C ILE A 203 -18.72 13.67 0.55
N SER A 204 -17.99 12.56 0.69
CA SER A 204 -18.57 11.22 0.72
C SER A 204 -19.52 11.03 1.90
N LEU A 205 -19.18 11.55 3.09
CA LEU A 205 -20.08 11.53 4.25
C LEU A 205 -21.36 12.35 4.00
N LEU A 206 -21.23 13.54 3.41
CA LEU A 206 -22.39 14.36 3.02
C LEU A 206 -23.29 13.64 2.00
N ASP A 207 -22.69 12.97 1.01
CA ASP A 207 -23.41 12.20 -0.02
C ASP A 207 -24.17 11.00 0.57
N GLN A 208 -23.60 10.36 1.59
CA GLN A 208 -24.26 9.28 2.33
C GLN A 208 -25.44 9.82 3.14
N LEU A 209 -25.25 10.88 3.91
CA LEU A 209 -26.30 11.46 4.77
C LEU A 209 -27.51 11.95 3.96
N ARG A 210 -27.30 12.62 2.82
CA ARG A 210 -28.42 13.06 1.97
C ARG A 210 -29.26 11.92 1.40
N SER A 211 -28.70 10.71 1.33
CA SER A 211 -29.41 9.54 0.78
C SER A 211 -30.25 8.83 1.83
N LEU A 212 -30.04 9.14 3.12
CA LEU A 212 -30.66 8.48 4.25
C LEU A 212 -31.86 9.27 4.82
N SER A 213 -31.91 10.59 4.60
CA SER A 213 -32.93 11.46 5.19
C SER A 213 -33.57 12.40 4.18
N ASP A 214 -34.91 12.44 4.16
CA ASP A 214 -35.69 13.49 3.48
C ASP A 214 -35.87 14.73 4.37
N GLU A 215 -35.46 14.64 5.64
CA GLU A 215 -35.55 15.70 6.65
C GLU A 215 -34.27 16.54 6.74
N THR A 216 -34.29 17.58 7.58
CA THR A 216 -33.12 18.43 7.80
C THR A 216 -32.06 17.68 8.59
N ILE A 217 -30.85 17.58 8.04
CA ILE A 217 -29.70 16.94 8.69
C ILE A 217 -29.17 17.86 9.80
N ASP A 218 -29.32 17.44 11.03
CA ASP A 218 -28.77 18.11 12.22
C ASP A 218 -27.54 17.38 12.78
N ARG A 219 -26.86 18.01 13.75
CA ARG A 219 -25.65 17.42 14.35
C ARG A 219 -25.94 16.09 15.05
N ALA A 220 -27.12 15.94 15.66
CA ALA A 220 -27.52 14.73 16.36
C ALA A 220 -27.67 13.55 15.40
N MET A 221 -28.35 13.76 14.26
CA MET A 221 -28.47 12.77 13.19
C MET A 221 -27.11 12.38 12.62
N VAL A 222 -26.20 13.35 12.40
CA VAL A 222 -24.83 13.03 11.95
C VAL A 222 -24.09 12.19 12.99
N ALA A 223 -24.19 12.53 14.28
CA ALA A 223 -23.56 11.76 15.34
C ALA A 223 -24.10 10.33 15.41
N GLU A 224 -25.42 10.15 15.33
CA GLU A 224 -26.08 8.84 15.34
C GLU A 224 -25.65 7.98 14.14
N VAL A 225 -25.68 8.52 12.92
CA VAL A 225 -25.28 7.79 11.70
C VAL A 225 -23.80 7.40 11.73
N LEU A 226 -22.95 8.24 12.31
CA LEU A 226 -21.52 7.94 12.48
C LEU A 226 -21.22 7.07 13.71
N GLY A 227 -22.24 6.76 14.53
CA GLY A 227 -22.10 5.99 15.76
C GLY A 227 -21.25 6.71 16.83
N LEU A 228 -21.19 8.03 16.82
CA LEU A 228 -20.42 8.83 17.77
C LEU A 228 -21.10 8.89 19.13
N ALA A 229 -20.31 8.79 20.21
CA ALA A 229 -20.82 9.05 21.55
C ALA A 229 -21.13 10.53 21.75
N GLN A 230 -22.16 10.79 22.57
CA GLN A 230 -22.53 12.11 23.03
C GLN A 230 -21.44 12.71 23.93
N ASP A 231 -21.33 14.03 23.94
CA ASP A 231 -20.28 14.74 24.67
C ASP A 231 -20.35 14.42 26.18
N GLU A 232 -21.55 14.28 26.75
CA GLU A 232 -21.77 13.94 28.16
C GLU A 232 -21.15 12.58 28.54
N LEU A 233 -21.26 11.59 27.66
CA LEU A 233 -20.70 10.25 27.90
C LEU A 233 -19.16 10.30 27.88
N VAL A 234 -18.59 11.03 26.92
CA VAL A 234 -17.14 11.17 26.80
C VAL A 234 -16.56 11.96 27.98
N GLU A 235 -17.24 13.01 28.42
CA GLU A 235 -16.89 13.73 29.66
C GLU A 235 -17.01 12.84 30.90
N GLY A 236 -18.05 12.00 30.99
CA GLY A 236 -18.20 11.01 32.04
C GLY A 236 -17.04 10.02 32.11
N LEU A 237 -16.56 9.55 30.96
CA LEU A 237 -15.39 8.66 30.87
C LEU A 237 -14.10 9.36 31.32
N LEU A 238 -13.90 10.64 30.98
CA LEU A 238 -12.76 11.43 31.45
C LEU A 238 -12.86 11.70 32.97
N ALA A 239 -14.06 11.94 33.49
CA ALA A 239 -14.28 12.11 34.93
C ALA A 239 -14.03 10.80 35.70
N ALA A 240 -14.50 9.67 35.19
CA ALA A 240 -14.24 8.35 35.74
C ALA A 240 -12.74 8.00 35.71
N TYR A 241 -12.05 8.34 34.61
CA TYR A 241 -10.59 8.29 34.57
C TYR A 241 -9.98 9.15 35.66
N ALA A 242 -10.48 10.38 35.85
CA ALA A 242 -9.94 11.32 36.82
C ALA A 242 -10.10 10.87 38.28
N THR A 243 -11.17 10.16 38.60
CA THR A 243 -11.43 9.62 39.94
C THR A 243 -10.90 8.20 40.13
N ALA A 244 -10.30 7.59 39.09
CA ALA A 244 -9.94 6.18 39.05
C ALA A 244 -11.14 5.23 39.32
N ASP A 245 -12.35 5.65 38.93
CA ASP A 245 -13.57 4.87 39.06
C ASP A 245 -13.75 3.94 37.85
N ILE A 246 -13.15 2.76 37.96
CA ILE A 246 -13.21 1.71 36.92
C ILE A 246 -14.63 1.18 36.76
N GLY A 247 -15.43 1.15 37.84
CA GLY A 247 -16.79 0.65 37.82
C GLY A 247 -17.69 1.54 36.97
N HIS A 248 -17.63 2.85 37.22
CA HIS A 248 -18.37 3.83 36.42
C HIS A 248 -17.88 3.88 34.97
N ALA A 249 -16.56 3.81 34.74
CA ALA A 249 -16.01 3.74 33.38
C ALA A 249 -16.53 2.52 32.60
N ALA A 250 -16.61 1.35 33.23
CA ALA A 250 -17.15 0.14 32.60
C ALA A 250 -18.63 0.28 32.25
N GLN A 251 -19.44 0.88 33.13
CA GLN A 251 -20.86 1.15 32.87
C GLN A 251 -21.05 2.08 31.67
N LEU A 252 -20.29 3.17 31.60
CA LEU A 252 -20.37 4.11 30.48
C LEU A 252 -19.94 3.49 29.14
N ILE A 253 -18.96 2.58 29.15
CA ILE A 253 -18.59 1.81 27.95
C ILE A 253 -19.74 0.89 27.52
N ASP A 254 -20.37 0.18 28.47
CA ASP A 254 -21.50 -0.71 28.17
C ASP A 254 -22.72 0.06 27.63
N GLU A 255 -23.00 1.25 28.18
CA GLU A 255 -24.03 2.16 27.69
C GLU A 255 -23.74 2.64 26.26
N ALA A 256 -22.49 3.01 25.97
CA ALA A 256 -22.06 3.45 24.65
C ALA A 256 -22.16 2.32 23.61
N GLU A 257 -21.72 1.10 23.95
CA GLU A 257 -21.83 -0.06 23.06
C GLU A 257 -23.30 -0.44 22.81
N ALA A 258 -24.16 -0.37 23.83
CA ALA A 258 -25.59 -0.58 23.68
C ALA A 258 -26.26 0.48 22.79
N ALA A 259 -25.73 1.71 22.78
CA ALA A 259 -26.13 2.79 21.89
C ALA A 259 -25.49 2.71 20.49
N GLY A 260 -24.69 1.67 20.19
CA GLY A 260 -24.08 1.47 18.88
C GLY A 260 -22.75 2.21 18.66
N THR A 261 -22.15 2.77 19.71
CA THR A 261 -20.81 3.38 19.65
C THR A 261 -19.73 2.33 19.96
N PRO A 262 -18.88 1.95 18.99
CA PRO A 262 -17.82 0.98 19.23
C PRO A 262 -16.68 1.56 20.08
N ALA A 263 -16.01 0.71 20.86
CA ALA A 263 -14.92 1.10 21.75
C ALA A 263 -13.74 1.79 21.04
N GLU A 264 -13.48 1.44 19.78
CA GLU A 264 -12.48 2.09 18.94
C GLU A 264 -12.81 3.57 18.70
N LEU A 265 -14.08 3.87 18.43
CA LEU A 265 -14.54 5.22 18.15
C LEU A 265 -14.58 6.06 19.44
N LEU A 266 -15.02 5.45 20.56
CA LEU A 266 -14.88 6.06 21.89
C LEU A 266 -13.42 6.41 22.20
N ALA A 267 -12.49 5.50 21.93
CA ALA A 267 -11.08 5.75 22.16
C ALA A 267 -10.54 6.88 21.28
N GLU A 268 -10.98 6.98 20.02
CA GLU A 268 -10.64 8.09 19.14
C GLU A 268 -11.20 9.44 19.64
N GLN A 269 -12.46 9.48 20.11
CA GLN A 269 -13.06 10.69 20.68
C GLN A 269 -12.33 11.12 21.96
N LEU A 270 -12.06 10.18 22.87
CA LEU A 270 -11.28 10.43 24.08
C LEU A 270 -9.86 10.91 23.77
N LEU A 271 -9.19 10.31 22.79
CA LEU A 271 -7.85 10.72 22.37
C LEU A 271 -7.87 12.16 21.84
N GLY A 272 -8.89 12.53 21.08
CA GLY A 272 -9.09 13.88 20.55
C GLY A 272 -9.18 14.93 21.66
N ILE A 273 -10.07 14.69 22.63
CA ILE A 273 -10.31 15.62 23.76
C ILE A 273 -9.11 15.63 24.72
N ALA A 274 -8.58 14.45 25.09
CA ALA A 274 -7.43 14.34 25.97
C ALA A 274 -6.21 15.05 25.39
N ARG A 275 -5.99 14.99 24.07
CA ARG A 275 -4.89 15.70 23.40
C ARG A 275 -5.04 17.22 23.50
N GLN A 276 -6.25 17.75 23.48
CA GLN A 276 -6.49 19.18 23.66
C GLN A 276 -6.27 19.60 25.12
N ARG A 277 -6.75 18.78 26.07
CA ARG A 277 -6.70 19.07 27.50
C ARG A 277 -5.36 18.77 28.18
N VAL A 278 -4.50 17.95 27.58
CA VAL A 278 -3.22 17.55 28.20
C VAL A 278 -2.29 18.73 28.49
N VAL A 279 -2.48 19.85 27.78
CA VAL A 279 -1.75 21.10 28.02
C VAL A 279 -2.10 21.68 29.41
N GLU A 280 -3.34 21.47 29.85
CA GLU A 280 -3.87 21.94 31.13
C GLU A 280 -3.81 20.85 32.21
N ASP A 281 -3.97 19.58 31.84
CA ASP A 281 -3.94 18.42 32.74
C ASP A 281 -2.93 17.35 32.28
N ALA A 282 -1.73 17.40 32.84
CA ALA A 282 -0.67 16.42 32.58
C ALA A 282 -1.03 14.99 33.03
N ALA A 283 -2.06 14.80 33.89
CA ALA A 283 -2.51 13.48 34.31
C ALA A 283 -3.15 12.68 33.17
N LEU A 284 -3.48 13.31 32.04
CA LEU A 284 -3.99 12.65 30.85
C LEU A 284 -2.90 12.01 29.97
N LEU A 285 -1.61 12.30 30.21
CA LEU A 285 -0.50 11.73 29.41
C LEU A 285 -0.48 10.19 29.40
N PRO A 286 -0.63 9.48 30.54
CA PRO A 286 -0.67 8.02 30.53
C PRO A 286 -1.89 7.46 29.81
N LEU A 287 -3.02 8.16 29.86
CA LEU A 287 -4.22 7.79 29.12
C LEU A 287 -3.99 7.90 27.61
N LEU A 288 -3.41 9.01 27.15
CA LEU A 288 -3.10 9.22 25.73
C LEU A 288 -2.25 8.09 25.14
N ASP A 289 -1.17 7.72 25.83
CA ASP A 289 -0.28 6.65 25.38
C ASP A 289 -1.03 5.32 25.19
N LYS A 290 -1.91 4.97 26.14
CA LYS A 290 -2.69 3.73 26.06
C LYS A 290 -3.82 3.78 25.03
N LEU A 291 -4.46 4.94 24.86
CA LEU A 291 -5.52 5.11 23.86
C LEU A 291 -5.01 4.87 22.42
N LEU A 292 -3.74 5.15 22.14
CA LEU A 292 -3.13 4.87 20.82
C LEU A 292 -3.12 3.38 20.45
N ALA A 293 -3.16 2.48 21.45
CA ALA A 293 -3.15 1.04 21.23
C ALA A 293 -4.56 0.46 21.00
N VAL A 294 -5.62 1.15 21.46
CA VAL A 294 -6.99 0.62 21.48
C VAL A 294 -7.51 0.25 20.08
N PRO A 295 -7.39 1.10 19.03
CA PRO A 295 -7.89 0.77 17.69
C PRO A 295 -7.18 -0.42 17.03
N ARG A 296 -6.02 -0.85 17.57
CA ARG A 296 -5.22 -1.97 17.03
C ARG A 296 -5.33 -3.23 17.89
N ALA A 297 -6.04 -3.17 19.01
CA ALA A 297 -6.16 -4.28 19.93
C ALA A 297 -7.11 -5.35 19.36
N GLY A 298 -6.83 -6.63 19.63
CA GLY A 298 -7.76 -7.72 19.30
C GLY A 298 -9.05 -7.70 20.14
N TRP A 299 -9.04 -6.96 21.26
CA TRP A 299 -10.18 -6.78 22.16
C TRP A 299 -10.32 -5.29 22.55
N PRO A 300 -10.82 -4.43 21.64
CA PRO A 300 -10.84 -2.97 21.81
C PRO A 300 -11.54 -2.50 23.08
N ARG A 301 -12.68 -3.10 23.43
CA ARG A 301 -13.41 -2.83 24.68
C ARG A 301 -12.54 -3.01 25.92
N ILE A 302 -11.84 -4.14 26.02
CA ILE A 302 -10.95 -4.44 27.15
C ILE A 302 -9.72 -3.51 27.13
N ALA A 303 -9.18 -3.23 25.95
CA ALA A 303 -8.09 -2.28 25.81
C ALA A 303 -8.50 -0.87 26.29
N LEU A 304 -9.70 -0.41 25.95
CA LEU A 304 -10.25 0.87 26.41
C LEU A 304 -10.42 0.87 27.93
N LEU A 305 -11.04 -0.16 28.51
CA LEU A 305 -11.21 -0.26 29.95
C LEU A 305 -9.87 -0.26 30.70
N THR A 306 -8.87 -1.00 30.20
CA THR A 306 -7.51 -1.01 30.80
C THR A 306 -6.75 0.31 30.60
N ALA A 307 -7.07 1.06 29.54
CA ALA A 307 -6.57 2.42 29.34
C ALA A 307 -7.17 3.37 30.38
N LEU A 308 -8.48 3.29 30.65
CA LEU A 308 -9.15 4.10 31.67
C LEU A 308 -8.75 3.69 33.10
N ALA A 309 -8.41 2.42 33.33
CA ALA A 309 -7.87 1.94 34.60
C ALA A 309 -6.39 2.31 34.83
N SER A 310 -5.75 3.02 33.91
CA SER A 310 -4.31 3.27 33.94
C SER A 310 -3.85 4.37 34.89
N ARG A 311 -4.78 5.17 35.41
CA ARG A 311 -4.46 6.17 36.42
C ARG A 311 -3.94 5.44 37.64
N ALA A 312 -2.64 5.56 37.89
CA ALA A 312 -1.98 4.86 38.98
C ALA A 312 -2.64 5.20 40.31
N ALA A 313 -3.28 4.21 40.94
CA ALA A 313 -3.37 4.20 42.39
C ALA A 313 -1.92 4.26 42.94
N PRO A 314 -1.64 5.04 44.00
CA PRO A 314 -0.37 4.93 44.69
C PRO A 314 -0.13 3.46 45.06
N PRO A 315 1.12 2.97 45.11
CA PRO A 315 1.39 1.60 45.49
C PRO A 315 0.77 1.36 46.87
N VAL A 316 -0.29 0.56 46.90
CA VAL A 316 -0.88 0.11 48.16
C VAL A 316 0.23 -0.70 48.83
N ALA A 317 0.85 -0.12 49.85
CA ALA A 317 1.79 -0.82 50.70
C ALA A 317 1.14 -2.12 51.13
N ALA A 318 1.71 -3.24 50.69
CA ALA A 318 1.24 -4.56 51.10
C ALA A 318 1.18 -4.57 52.64
N PRO A 319 0.05 -5.00 53.25
CA PRO A 319 0.00 -5.07 54.70
C PRO A 319 1.11 -6.05 55.14
N HIS A 320 2.06 -5.53 55.92
CA HIS A 320 3.07 -6.34 56.58
C HIS A 320 2.34 -7.49 57.29
N ARG A 321 2.53 -8.72 56.79
CA ARG A 321 2.23 -9.92 57.57
C ARG A 321 3.07 -9.84 58.84
N GLN A 322 2.42 -9.55 59.95
CA GLN A 322 2.99 -9.72 61.28
C GLN A 322 3.40 -11.19 61.40
N SER A 323 4.70 -11.44 61.49
CA SER A 323 5.25 -12.72 61.90
C SER A 323 4.81 -12.98 63.34
N SER A 324 3.91 -13.94 63.53
CA SER A 324 3.53 -14.45 64.83
C SER A 324 4.75 -15.07 65.52
N SER A 325 4.99 -14.62 66.75
CA SER A 325 6.02 -15.11 67.66
C SER A 325 5.77 -16.58 68.04
N ALA A 326 6.70 -17.46 67.70
CA ALA A 326 6.79 -18.78 68.31
C ALA A 326 7.69 -18.70 69.56
N THR A 327 7.10 -19.02 70.71
CA THR A 327 7.73 -19.06 72.03
C THR A 327 8.64 -20.28 72.18
N VAL A 328 9.92 -20.01 72.41
CA VAL A 328 10.88 -20.61 73.36
C VAL A 328 10.78 -22.12 73.70
N SER A 329 11.89 -22.84 73.43
CA SER A 329 12.53 -23.75 74.38
C SER A 329 14.05 -23.82 74.11
N GLU A 330 14.82 -23.42 75.12
CA GLU A 330 16.29 -23.38 75.26
C GLU A 330 16.80 -24.68 75.98
N PRO A 331 18.10 -24.90 76.35
CA PRO A 331 19.39 -24.29 75.94
C PRO A 331 20.60 -25.30 75.83
N VAL A 332 21.82 -24.75 75.75
CA VAL A 332 23.19 -25.26 76.15
C VAL A 332 24.05 -25.81 74.99
N ALA A 333 25.30 -25.39 74.70
CA ALA A 333 26.36 -24.74 75.50
C ALA A 333 27.29 -23.83 74.66
N PRO A 334 28.10 -22.94 75.29
CA PRO A 334 29.07 -22.05 74.65
C PRO A 334 30.52 -22.52 74.84
N TYR A 335 31.40 -22.26 73.87
CA TYR A 335 32.85 -22.15 74.13
C TYR A 335 33.52 -21.10 73.23
N THR A 336 34.19 -20.17 73.89
CA THR A 336 35.10 -19.14 73.40
C THR A 336 36.53 -19.67 73.33
N HIS A 337 37.33 -19.25 72.34
CA HIS A 337 38.68 -18.69 72.56
C HIS A 337 39.30 -18.10 71.27
N SER A 338 40.02 -17.00 71.47
CA SER A 338 40.83 -16.18 70.55
C SER A 338 42.35 -16.49 70.78
N PRO A 339 43.35 -15.71 70.30
CA PRO A 339 43.93 -15.52 68.95
C PRO A 339 45.47 -15.82 68.90
N ALA A 340 46.15 -15.75 67.73
CA ALA A 340 47.55 -15.26 67.58
C ALA A 340 48.09 -15.29 66.12
N ALA A 341 48.70 -14.18 65.70
CA ALA A 341 49.56 -14.00 64.50
C ALA A 341 51.06 -14.23 64.88
N PRO A 342 52.07 -14.23 63.96
CA PRO A 342 52.56 -13.02 63.27
C PRO A 342 53.14 -13.21 61.82
N SER A 343 53.32 -12.09 61.11
CA SER A 343 54.03 -11.88 59.81
C SER A 343 55.58 -11.77 60.00
N PRO A 344 56.50 -11.46 59.02
CA PRO A 344 56.33 -10.95 57.62
C PRO A 344 57.41 -11.32 56.53
N GLN A 345 57.26 -10.71 55.32
CA GLN A 345 58.22 -10.36 54.23
C GLN A 345 58.75 -11.47 53.25
N ALA A 346 58.90 -11.30 51.92
CA ALA A 346 59.05 -10.13 51.02
C ALA A 346 58.60 -10.39 49.53
N SER A 347 58.45 -9.31 48.75
CA SER A 347 58.01 -9.18 47.32
C SER A 347 59.23 -8.97 46.35
N PRO A 348 59.12 -8.49 45.07
CA PRO A 348 57.99 -8.27 44.12
C PRO A 348 58.28 -8.69 42.63
N VAL A 349 57.34 -8.45 41.68
CA VAL A 349 57.50 -7.69 40.39
C VAL A 349 56.18 -7.71 39.57
N ALA A 350 55.99 -6.63 38.77
CA ALA A 350 54.80 -5.95 38.25
C ALA A 350 54.37 -6.32 36.78
N PRO A 351 53.33 -5.68 36.18
CA PRO A 351 52.46 -6.23 35.11
C PRO A 351 52.53 -5.54 33.71
N SER A 352 51.67 -5.97 32.78
CA SER A 352 51.38 -5.37 31.46
C SER A 352 49.90 -5.64 31.09
N SER A 353 49.13 -4.88 30.30
CA SER A 353 49.00 -3.46 29.89
C SER A 353 47.81 -3.42 28.91
N ASP A 354 46.87 -2.50 29.10
CA ASP A 354 45.88 -1.98 28.11
C ASP A 354 46.51 -0.75 27.39
N PRO A 355 45.87 0.07 26.49
CA PRO A 355 44.48 0.10 25.98
C PRO A 355 44.27 0.53 24.47
N HIS A 356 42.98 0.54 24.04
CA HIS A 356 42.23 1.42 23.10
C HIS A 356 42.77 1.88 21.71
N ARG A 357 41.84 1.94 20.71
CA ARG A 357 41.98 2.80 19.51
C ARG A 357 40.63 3.36 19.02
N GLN A 358 40.60 4.69 18.80
CA GLN A 358 39.56 5.50 18.18
C GLN A 358 40.25 6.42 17.13
N GLU A 359 39.60 6.66 15.97
CA GLU A 359 39.54 7.88 15.10
C GLU A 359 40.77 8.84 14.96
N THR A 360 41.10 9.60 13.90
CA THR A 360 40.55 10.05 12.59
C THR A 360 41.67 10.86 11.84
N ASN A 361 41.39 11.34 10.62
CA ASN A 361 42.04 12.43 9.84
C ASN A 361 43.31 12.08 9.04
N GLY A 362 43.58 12.61 7.83
CA GLY A 362 42.94 13.64 7.01
C GLY A 362 43.99 14.50 6.26
N ALA A 363 43.89 14.58 4.93
CA ALA A 363 44.35 15.63 3.99
C ALA A 363 45.88 15.87 3.69
N ALA A 364 46.21 15.81 2.38
CA ALA A 364 46.63 16.95 1.52
C ALA A 364 47.87 16.75 0.60
N ALA A 365 47.66 17.11 -0.67
CA ALA A 365 48.55 17.85 -1.59
C ALA A 365 49.57 17.15 -2.54
N SER A 366 49.16 17.09 -3.82
CA SER A 366 49.82 17.60 -5.04
C SER A 366 51.08 16.97 -5.69
N SER A 367 50.92 16.72 -7.00
CA SER A 367 51.79 17.12 -8.14
C SER A 367 52.38 16.03 -9.06
N ALA A 368 51.92 16.10 -10.33
CA ALA A 368 52.63 16.07 -11.62
C ALA A 368 53.62 14.93 -12.02
N GLY A 369 53.46 14.47 -13.27
CA GLY A 369 54.50 13.79 -14.09
C GLY A 369 54.01 12.49 -14.75
N GLN A 370 53.24 12.53 -15.84
CA GLN A 370 53.64 12.37 -17.25
C GLN A 370 54.37 11.06 -17.68
N SER A 371 53.76 10.46 -18.71
CA SER A 371 54.33 9.75 -19.88
C SER A 371 54.50 8.22 -19.86
N GLY A 372 53.97 7.56 -20.91
CA GLY A 372 54.46 6.26 -21.39
C GLY A 372 53.44 5.21 -21.87
N THR A 373 52.59 5.50 -22.86
CA THR A 373 51.97 4.52 -23.80
C THR A 373 53.03 3.95 -24.79
N PRO A 374 52.74 3.11 -25.83
CA PRO A 374 51.61 2.21 -26.20
C PRO A 374 52.04 0.84 -26.83
N SER A 375 51.08 -0.06 -27.17
CA SER A 375 51.03 -0.90 -28.42
C SER A 375 50.05 -2.09 -28.26
N ALA A 376 49.01 -2.27 -29.10
CA ALA A 376 48.99 -2.83 -30.48
C ALA A 376 49.16 -4.38 -30.48
N SER A 377 48.51 -5.26 -31.25
CA SER A 377 47.43 -5.31 -32.26
C SER A 377 47.28 -6.81 -32.67
N ALA A 378 46.12 -7.20 -33.24
CA ALA A 378 45.88 -8.33 -34.16
C ALA A 378 46.04 -9.77 -33.59
N THR A 379 45.40 -10.86 -34.03
CA THR A 379 44.79 -11.35 -35.30
C THR A 379 43.83 -12.51 -34.92
N ASP A 380 42.63 -12.61 -35.49
CA ASP A 380 42.25 -13.43 -36.67
C ASP A 380 42.13 -14.94 -36.41
N HIS A 381 40.94 -15.50 -36.65
CA HIS A 381 40.72 -16.85 -37.22
C HIS A 381 39.22 -17.12 -37.45
N THR A 382 38.81 -17.00 -38.71
CA THR A 382 37.71 -17.78 -39.33
C THR A 382 38.28 -19.10 -39.88
N PRO A 383 37.48 -20.16 -40.05
CA PRO A 383 36.99 -20.52 -41.41
C PRO A 383 35.53 -21.03 -41.38
N ALA A 384 34.57 -20.49 -42.15
CA ALA A 384 34.32 -20.67 -43.59
C ALA A 384 34.07 -22.12 -44.04
N LYS A 385 32.79 -22.45 -44.28
CA LYS A 385 32.34 -23.21 -45.47
C LYS A 385 30.85 -22.97 -45.76
N GLN A 386 30.59 -22.19 -46.80
CA GLN A 386 29.36 -22.13 -47.60
C GLN A 386 29.47 -23.14 -48.76
N PRO A 387 28.36 -23.62 -49.39
CA PRO A 387 27.68 -22.87 -50.47
C PRO A 387 26.13 -23.04 -50.45
N SER A 388 25.32 -21.99 -50.56
CA SER A 388 24.83 -21.26 -51.75
C SER A 388 23.55 -21.83 -52.41
N VAL A 389 22.52 -20.94 -52.48
CA VAL A 389 21.40 -20.83 -53.45
C VAL A 389 20.26 -21.86 -53.41
N SER A 390 19.03 -21.41 -53.11
CA SER A 390 17.88 -21.40 -54.05
C SER A 390 16.57 -20.91 -53.41
N THR A 391 15.87 -20.08 -54.17
CA THR A 391 14.48 -19.63 -54.02
C THR A 391 13.46 -20.75 -54.19
N ALA A 392 12.32 -20.61 -53.50
CA ALA A 392 11.02 -21.22 -53.77
C ALA A 392 10.91 -22.75 -53.69
N ASN A 393 10.20 -23.25 -52.67
CA ASN A 393 8.95 -23.97 -52.90
C ASN A 393 8.21 -24.21 -51.58
N ASP A 394 6.90 -24.03 -51.71
CA ASP A 394 5.83 -24.48 -50.84
C ASP A 394 5.95 -25.99 -50.60
N GLU A 395 5.98 -26.44 -49.34
CA GLU A 395 5.45 -27.74 -48.89
C GLU A 395 5.65 -27.89 -47.38
N THR A 396 4.53 -27.84 -46.66
CA THR A 396 4.45 -28.22 -45.25
C THR A 396 4.35 -29.75 -45.17
N PRO A 397 5.24 -30.49 -44.46
CA PRO A 397 5.00 -31.90 -44.21
C PRO A 397 3.93 -32.03 -43.13
N ALA A 398 2.77 -32.57 -43.52
CA ALA A 398 1.78 -33.08 -42.60
C ALA A 398 2.37 -34.22 -41.76
N ALA A 399 2.52 -34.01 -40.46
CA ALA A 399 2.77 -35.08 -39.50
C ALA A 399 1.44 -35.46 -38.83
N SER A 400 0.86 -36.54 -39.34
CA SER A 400 -0.18 -37.32 -38.67
C SER A 400 0.42 -38.01 -37.45
N SER A 401 0.07 -37.60 -36.24
CA SER A 401 0.32 -38.39 -35.03
C SER A 401 -1.01 -38.95 -34.52
N MET A 402 -1.15 -40.27 -34.57
CA MET A 402 -2.24 -40.98 -33.88
C MET A 402 -2.24 -40.57 -32.39
N PRO A 403 -3.41 -40.37 -31.76
CA PRO A 403 -3.46 -40.02 -30.34
C PRO A 403 -2.92 -41.20 -29.53
N ILE A 404 -1.76 -40.99 -28.89
CA ILE A 404 -1.27 -41.89 -27.85
C ILE A 404 -2.24 -41.72 -26.67
N ASP A 405 -2.92 -42.81 -26.31
CA ASP A 405 -3.90 -42.79 -25.23
C ASP A 405 -3.19 -42.62 -23.88
N PHE A 406 -3.49 -41.52 -23.18
CA PHE A 406 -2.91 -41.21 -21.88
C PHE A 406 -3.92 -41.58 -20.79
N PRO A 407 -3.56 -42.39 -19.78
CA PRO A 407 -4.48 -42.84 -18.74
C PRO A 407 -4.82 -41.71 -17.76
N TRP A 408 -5.68 -40.78 -18.20
CA TRP A 408 -6.01 -39.54 -17.51
C TRP A 408 -6.69 -39.77 -16.16
N GLU A 409 -7.61 -40.74 -16.06
CA GLU A 409 -8.29 -41.04 -14.80
C GLU A 409 -7.32 -41.60 -13.73
N GLN A 410 -6.42 -42.49 -14.12
CA GLN A 410 -5.39 -43.03 -13.22
C GLN A 410 -4.41 -41.94 -12.76
N PHE A 411 -4.11 -40.98 -13.65
CA PHE A 411 -3.32 -39.80 -13.32
C PHE A 411 -4.02 -38.89 -12.31
N LEU A 412 -5.31 -38.61 -12.51
CA LEU A 412 -6.09 -37.82 -11.55
C LEU A 412 -6.14 -38.47 -10.16
N ASP A 413 -6.26 -39.80 -10.09
CA ASP A 413 -6.26 -40.56 -8.84
C ASP A 413 -4.90 -40.55 -8.15
N ALA A 414 -3.80 -40.64 -8.90
CA ALA A 414 -2.45 -40.60 -8.37
C ALA A 414 -2.04 -39.23 -7.77
N VAL A 415 -2.66 -38.13 -8.23
CA VAL A 415 -2.37 -36.76 -7.75
C VAL A 415 -2.82 -36.54 -6.31
N GLY A 416 -3.93 -37.13 -5.86
CA GLY A 416 -4.42 -37.17 -4.47
C GLY A 416 -4.73 -35.83 -3.77
N ALA A 417 -4.19 -34.71 -4.24
CA ALA A 417 -4.36 -33.38 -3.68
C ALA A 417 -5.71 -32.79 -4.09
N VAL A 418 -6.62 -32.67 -3.13
CA VAL A 418 -8.03 -32.25 -3.32
C VAL A 418 -8.13 -30.94 -4.10
N GLY A 419 -7.24 -29.97 -3.86
CA GLY A 419 -7.26 -28.66 -4.52
C GLY A 419 -6.88 -28.68 -6.01
N ALA A 420 -5.82 -29.41 -6.39
CA ALA A 420 -5.37 -29.49 -7.78
C ALA A 420 -6.32 -30.35 -8.64
N ARG A 421 -6.86 -31.42 -8.05
CA ARG A 421 -7.80 -32.34 -8.71
C ARG A 421 -9.04 -31.63 -9.23
N THR A 422 -9.60 -30.67 -8.48
CA THR A 422 -10.78 -29.88 -8.90
C THR A 422 -10.56 -29.07 -10.18
N TYR A 423 -9.35 -28.60 -10.43
CA TYR A 423 -9.01 -27.87 -11.65
C TYR A 423 -8.64 -28.81 -12.79
N LEU A 424 -7.99 -29.93 -12.49
CA LEU A 424 -7.59 -30.94 -13.48
C LEU A 424 -8.80 -31.70 -14.05
N THR A 425 -9.84 -31.95 -13.27
CA THR A 425 -11.07 -32.60 -13.78
C THR A 425 -11.80 -31.76 -14.82
N LYS A 426 -11.61 -30.43 -14.80
CA LYS A 426 -12.16 -29.48 -15.77
C LYS A 426 -11.19 -29.11 -16.89
N ALA A 427 -9.94 -29.59 -16.82
CA ALA A 427 -8.90 -29.28 -17.79
C ALA A 427 -8.91 -30.27 -18.96
N GLY A 428 -8.61 -29.77 -20.16
CA GLY A 428 -8.31 -30.63 -21.30
C GLY A 428 -6.85 -31.09 -21.24
N HIS A 429 -6.53 -32.25 -21.83
CA HIS A 429 -5.15 -32.73 -21.92
C HIS A 429 -4.79 -33.22 -23.33
N ALA A 430 -3.51 -33.20 -23.66
CA ALA A 430 -2.92 -33.85 -24.82
C ALA A 430 -1.56 -34.44 -24.43
N PHE A 431 -1.24 -35.61 -24.94
CA PHE A 431 0.02 -36.30 -24.68
C PHE A 431 0.63 -36.75 -26.00
N ASP A 432 1.90 -36.40 -26.22
CA ASP A 432 2.65 -36.72 -27.45
C ASP A 432 3.72 -37.80 -27.24
N GLY A 433 3.75 -38.43 -26.06
CA GLY A 433 4.74 -39.43 -25.68
C GLY A 433 5.93 -38.87 -24.88
N GLN A 434 6.19 -37.56 -24.95
CA GLN A 434 7.27 -36.90 -24.20
C GLN A 434 6.75 -35.78 -23.28
N THR A 435 5.67 -35.12 -23.67
CA THR A 435 5.10 -33.97 -22.96
C THR A 435 3.60 -34.16 -22.74
N LEU A 436 3.18 -34.04 -21.48
CA LEU A 436 1.78 -33.91 -21.10
C LEU A 436 1.41 -32.42 -21.08
N THR A 437 0.61 -32.01 -22.06
CA THR A 437 0.08 -30.64 -22.13
C THR A 437 -1.30 -30.56 -21.48
N ILE A 438 -1.44 -29.74 -20.44
CA ILE A 438 -2.68 -29.50 -19.69
C ILE A 438 -3.24 -28.11 -20.06
N TYR A 439 -4.45 -28.09 -20.59
CA TYR A 439 -5.18 -26.90 -21.01
C TYR A 439 -6.14 -26.46 -19.89
N ALA A 440 -5.73 -25.46 -19.11
CA ALA A 440 -6.45 -25.00 -17.92
C ALA A 440 -7.64 -24.07 -18.23
N GLY A 441 -7.75 -23.55 -19.46
CA GLY A 441 -8.84 -22.67 -19.91
C GLY A 441 -8.85 -21.24 -19.33
N LYS A 442 -8.36 -21.02 -18.10
CA LYS A 442 -8.31 -19.71 -17.43
C LYS A 442 -6.96 -19.47 -16.75
N LYS A 443 -6.50 -18.20 -16.71
CA LYS A 443 -5.24 -17.81 -16.05
C LYS A 443 -5.17 -18.22 -14.57
N PHE A 444 -6.28 -18.11 -13.83
CA PHE A 444 -6.35 -18.51 -12.43
C PHE A 444 -6.18 -20.03 -12.23
N ALA A 445 -6.82 -20.84 -13.08
CA ALA A 445 -6.70 -22.30 -13.04
C ALA A 445 -5.27 -22.75 -13.39
N LYS A 446 -4.62 -22.12 -14.39
CA LYS A 446 -3.20 -22.35 -14.70
C LYS A 446 -2.32 -22.10 -13.47
N MET A 447 -2.52 -20.98 -12.77
CA MET A 447 -1.72 -20.66 -11.58
C MET A 447 -1.88 -21.70 -10.45
N GLN A 448 -3.08 -22.26 -10.27
CA GLN A 448 -3.31 -23.30 -9.27
C GLN A 448 -2.70 -24.65 -9.68
N ILE A 449 -2.73 -25.00 -10.97
CA ILE A 449 -2.11 -26.21 -11.51
C ILE A 449 -0.58 -26.09 -11.50
N ASP A 450 -0.03 -24.93 -11.83
CA ASP A 450 1.42 -24.64 -11.78
C ASP A 450 1.99 -24.82 -10.36
N ARG A 451 1.24 -24.39 -9.34
CA ARG A 451 1.63 -24.60 -7.93
C ARG A 451 1.67 -26.07 -7.52
N ALA A 452 0.96 -26.94 -8.24
CA ALA A 452 0.90 -28.36 -8.00
C ALA A 452 1.87 -29.17 -8.88
N LEU A 453 2.69 -28.54 -9.74
CA LEU A 453 3.63 -29.23 -10.65
C LEU A 453 4.50 -30.31 -9.97
N PRO A 454 5.05 -30.10 -8.75
CA PRO A 454 5.81 -31.14 -8.07
C PRO A 454 4.97 -32.40 -7.77
N THR A 455 3.70 -32.21 -7.38
CA THR A 455 2.75 -33.29 -7.11
C THR A 455 2.33 -34.00 -8.39
N LEU A 456 2.15 -33.26 -9.48
CA LEU A 456 1.81 -33.81 -10.80
C LEU A 456 2.97 -34.65 -11.36
N SER A 457 4.20 -34.17 -11.25
CA SER A 457 5.39 -34.92 -11.65
C SER A 457 5.56 -36.19 -10.81
N ALA A 458 5.32 -36.12 -9.49
CA ALA A 458 5.31 -37.30 -8.62
C ALA A 458 4.22 -38.32 -9.01
N ALA A 459 3.04 -37.86 -9.45
CA ALA A 459 1.97 -38.72 -9.93
C ALA A 459 2.31 -39.42 -11.25
N LEU A 460 2.95 -38.72 -12.20
CA LEU A 460 3.47 -39.32 -13.44
C LEU A 460 4.50 -40.42 -13.15
N ASN A 461 5.44 -40.15 -12.23
CA ASN A 461 6.45 -41.12 -11.83
C ASN A 461 5.86 -42.37 -11.18
N ARG A 462 4.78 -42.24 -10.39
CA ARG A 462 4.05 -43.39 -9.80
C ARG A 462 3.37 -44.25 -10.86
N LEU A 463 2.97 -43.66 -11.98
CA LEU A 463 2.40 -44.38 -13.13
C LEU A 463 3.48 -44.94 -14.07
N GLY A 464 4.77 -44.73 -13.76
CA GLY A 464 5.89 -45.16 -14.61
C GLY A 464 6.03 -44.35 -15.90
N ILE A 465 5.38 -43.19 -16.01
CA ILE A 465 5.41 -42.33 -17.19
C ILE A 465 6.46 -41.24 -16.98
N THR A 466 7.50 -41.21 -17.81
CA THR A 466 8.50 -40.14 -17.80
C THR A 466 8.10 -39.11 -18.85
N ALA A 467 7.48 -38.01 -18.42
CA ALA A 467 7.04 -36.94 -19.31
C ALA A 467 7.18 -35.56 -18.66
N GLU A 468 7.46 -34.54 -19.47
CA GLU A 468 7.42 -33.14 -19.05
C GLU A 468 5.97 -32.63 -18.98
N ILE A 469 5.67 -31.74 -18.04
CA ILE A 469 4.32 -31.18 -17.88
C ILE A 469 4.32 -29.72 -18.36
N ALA A 470 3.55 -29.44 -19.41
CA ALA A 470 3.31 -28.09 -19.89
C ALA A 470 1.87 -27.66 -19.55
N VAL A 471 1.70 -26.52 -18.87
CA VAL A 471 0.37 -26.01 -18.51
C VAL A 471 0.07 -24.74 -19.30
N LEU A 472 -1.02 -24.74 -20.07
CA LEU A 472 -1.46 -23.61 -20.88
C LEU A 472 -2.73 -22.98 -20.29
N ALA A 473 -2.82 -21.66 -20.35
CA ALA A 473 -3.99 -20.91 -19.85
C ALA A 473 -5.16 -20.91 -20.84
N THR A 474 -4.99 -21.50 -22.03
CA THR A 474 -5.99 -21.57 -23.09
C THR A 474 -6.80 -22.86 -22.98
N SER A 475 -7.99 -22.88 -23.57
CA SER A 475 -8.79 -24.10 -23.73
C SER A 475 -8.16 -25.00 -24.81
N LYS A 476 -8.41 -26.31 -24.74
CA LYS A 476 -7.89 -27.27 -25.71
C LYS A 476 -8.38 -26.90 -27.12
N PRO A 477 -7.50 -26.76 -28.13
CA PRO A 477 -7.92 -26.41 -29.47
C PRO A 477 -8.88 -27.49 -30.04
N PRO A 478 -10.00 -27.10 -30.67
CA PRO A 478 -10.95 -28.05 -31.24
C PRO A 478 -10.29 -28.84 -32.38
N LYS A 479 -10.64 -30.13 -32.51
CA LYS A 479 -10.08 -31.03 -33.54
C LYS A 479 -10.41 -30.61 -34.98
N ASP A 480 -11.40 -29.74 -35.15
CA ASP A 480 -11.93 -29.34 -36.45
C ASP A 480 -11.37 -27.99 -36.93
N ARG A 481 -10.67 -28.00 -38.07
CA ARG A 481 -9.83 -26.89 -38.57
C ARG A 481 -10.66 -25.63 -38.88
N GLN A 482 -11.90 -25.78 -39.34
CA GLN A 482 -12.77 -24.64 -39.65
C GLN A 482 -13.32 -23.96 -38.39
N LYS A 483 -13.62 -24.71 -37.32
CA LYS A 483 -14.10 -24.14 -36.05
C LYS A 483 -12.99 -23.43 -35.27
N ALA A 484 -11.75 -23.93 -35.35
CA ALA A 484 -10.58 -23.29 -34.74
C ALA A 484 -10.32 -21.87 -35.28
N ALA A 485 -10.54 -21.66 -36.59
CA ALA A 485 -10.42 -20.35 -37.23
C ALA A 485 -11.51 -19.36 -36.76
N ILE A 486 -12.75 -19.84 -36.59
CA ILE A 486 -13.88 -19.01 -36.13
C ILE A 486 -13.69 -18.61 -34.65
N LEU A 487 -13.18 -19.52 -33.81
CA LEU A 487 -12.95 -19.25 -32.39
C LEU A 487 -11.78 -18.28 -32.13
N ALA A 488 -10.76 -18.32 -33.00
CA ALA A 488 -9.64 -17.37 -32.97
C ALA A 488 -10.09 -15.95 -33.36
N MET A 489 -11.08 -15.82 -34.25
CA MET A 489 -11.67 -14.52 -34.60
C MET A 489 -12.62 -13.97 -33.52
N MET A 490 -13.22 -14.83 -32.69
CA MET A 490 -14.26 -14.44 -31.72
C MET A 490 -13.79 -14.39 -30.25
N GLY A 491 -12.49 -14.56 -29.98
CA GLY A 491 -11.95 -14.32 -28.63
C GLY A 491 -12.32 -15.36 -27.57
N GLY A 492 -12.39 -16.65 -27.94
CA GLY A 492 -12.35 -17.76 -26.97
C GLY A 492 -13.66 -18.08 -26.22
N GLY A 493 -14.70 -18.48 -26.96
CA GLY A 493 -15.90 -19.09 -26.37
C GLY A 493 -15.76 -20.61 -26.10
N GLU A 494 -16.50 -21.13 -25.12
CA GLU A 494 -16.64 -22.58 -24.86
C GLU A 494 -17.71 -23.21 -25.78
N GLU A 495 -17.48 -24.45 -26.20
CA GLU A 495 -18.42 -25.24 -27.00
C GLU A 495 -19.53 -25.79 -26.07
N ILE A 496 -20.78 -25.35 -26.26
CA ILE A 496 -21.95 -25.92 -25.56
C ILE A 496 -22.55 -26.98 -26.48
N THR A 497 -22.48 -28.24 -26.07
CA THR A 497 -23.18 -29.34 -26.71
C THR A 497 -24.65 -29.28 -26.26
N ILE A 498 -25.56 -28.95 -27.17
CA ILE A 498 -27.00 -29.09 -26.94
C ILE A 498 -27.35 -30.49 -27.44
N ASP A 499 -27.46 -31.44 -26.52
CA ASP A 499 -28.10 -32.71 -26.81
C ASP A 499 -29.61 -32.45 -27.03
N GLY A 500 -30.12 -32.94 -28.17
CA GLY A 500 -31.52 -32.85 -28.55
C GLY A 500 -32.42 -33.86 -27.87
#